data_AF-A0A662H002-F1
#
_entry.id   AF-A0A662H002-F1
#
_cell.length_a   1.000
_cell.length_b   1.000
_cell.length_c   1.000
_cell.angle_alpha   90.00
_cell.angle_beta   90.00
_cell.angle_gamma   90.00
#
_symmetry.space_group_name_H-M   'P 1'
#
loop_
_entity.id
_entity.type
_entity.pdbx_description
1 polymer ?
#
loop_
_entity_poly.entity_id
_entity_poly.type
_entity_poly.pdbx_seq_one_letter_code
_entity_poly.pdbx_strand_id
1 'polypeptide(L)'
;MNFTLDACIAALILTISLTYFVSSTMSAITVSHEHYDDSLIVMGRLLRHYDLQIAIYTNNSAMIDPIIYSAINAHHDYYLAVVDPESQTTIMECGTPRLSNYLVSVTIPGWNGTLKPRTLCFRVGVRG
;
A
#
# COMPACT_ATOMS: atom_id res chain seq x y z
N MET A 1 10.83 -30.43 -45.34
CA MET A 1 11.51 -29.21 -44.85
C MET A 1 12.33 -29.66 -43.64
N ASN A 2 13.62 -29.95 -43.84
CA ASN A 2 14.48 -30.51 -42.79
C ASN A 2 15.04 -29.36 -41.96
N PHE A 3 14.46 -29.12 -40.78
CA PHE A 3 15.09 -28.25 -39.81
C PHE A 3 16.34 -28.95 -39.29
N THR A 4 17.51 -28.34 -39.50
CA THR A 4 18.75 -28.83 -38.90
C THR A 4 18.64 -28.67 -37.38
N LEU A 5 19.30 -29.55 -36.63
CA LEU A 5 19.31 -29.52 -35.16
C LEU A 5 19.61 -28.11 -34.62
N ASP A 6 20.53 -27.40 -35.28
CA ASP A 6 20.91 -26.03 -34.96
C ASP A 6 19.76 -25.02 -35.09
N ALA A 7 18.90 -25.19 -36.10
CA ALA A 7 17.73 -24.34 -36.27
C ALA A 7 16.70 -24.56 -35.14
N CYS A 8 16.54 -25.79 -34.68
CA CYS A 8 15.67 -26.11 -33.54
C CYS A 8 16.23 -25.52 -32.23
N ILE A 9 17.54 -25.60 -32.02
CA ILE A 9 18.21 -25.02 -30.84
C ILE A 9 18.09 -23.50 -30.85
N ALA A 10 18.34 -22.85 -31.99
CA ALA A 10 18.19 -21.40 -32.13
C ALA A 10 16.75 -20.93 -31.88
N ALA A 11 15.76 -21.66 -32.39
CA ALA A 11 14.35 -21.36 -32.15
C ALA A 11 13.98 -21.49 -30.66
N LEU A 12 14.53 -22.49 -29.96
CA LEU A 12 14.27 -22.71 -28.54
C LEU A 12 14.90 -21.63 -27.65
N ILE A 13 16.13 -21.20 -27.97
CA ILE A 13 16.78 -20.07 -27.28
C ILE A 13 15.97 -18.79 -27.50
N LEU A 14 15.51 -18.56 -28.74
CA LEU A 14 14.72 -17.39 -29.09
C LEU A 14 13.39 -17.38 -28.33
N THR A 15 12.66 -18.50 -28.26
CA THR A 15 11.38 -18.57 -27.55
C THR A 15 11.52 -18.37 -26.06
N ILE A 16 12.55 -18.95 -25.42
CA ILE A 16 12.83 -18.71 -24.00
C ILE A 16 13.15 -17.23 -23.75
N SER A 17 13.99 -16.64 -24.59
CA SER A 17 14.38 -15.23 -24.46
C SER A 17 13.18 -14.29 -24.64
N LEU A 18 12.32 -14.56 -25.62
CA LEU A 18 11.10 -13.80 -25.84
C LEU A 18 10.11 -13.94 -24.68
N THR A 19 9.98 -15.16 -24.13
CA THR A 19 9.08 -15.41 -22.99
C THR A 19 9.57 -14.69 -21.75
N TYR A 20 10.88 -14.71 -21.49
CA TYR A 20 11.48 -13.96 -20.40
C TYR A 20 11.35 -12.45 -20.61
N PHE A 21 11.57 -11.96 -21.82
CA PHE A 21 11.39 -10.55 -22.16
C PHE A 21 9.94 -10.10 -22.01
N VAL A 22 8.96 -10.91 -22.45
CA VAL A 22 7.53 -10.62 -22.27
C VAL A 22 7.15 -10.66 -20.79
N SER A 23 7.66 -11.61 -20.01
CA SER A 23 7.41 -11.66 -18.57
C SER A 23 8.02 -10.46 -17.83
N SER A 24 9.27 -10.10 -18.18
CA SER A 24 9.95 -8.93 -17.63
C SER A 24 9.25 -7.64 -18.04
N THR A 25 8.84 -7.50 -19.30
CA THR A 25 8.10 -6.32 -19.76
C THR A 25 6.69 -6.28 -19.20
N MET A 26 5.97 -7.40 -19.02
CA MET A 26 4.69 -7.39 -18.30
C MET A 26 4.83 -7.03 -16.82
N SER A 27 5.95 -7.39 -16.17
CA SER A 27 6.23 -6.93 -14.80
C SER A 27 6.62 -5.45 -14.74
N ALA A 28 7.23 -4.93 -15.82
CA ALA A 28 7.67 -3.53 -15.93
C ALA A 28 6.59 -2.60 -16.50
N ILE A 29 5.64 -3.13 -17.28
CA ILE A 29 4.36 -2.51 -17.59
C ILE A 29 3.59 -2.58 -16.28
N THR A 30 3.89 -1.64 -15.40
CA THR A 30 2.92 -1.12 -14.47
C THR A 30 1.70 -0.79 -15.31
N VAL A 31 0.74 -1.71 -15.34
CA VAL A 31 -0.62 -1.42 -15.78
C VAL A 31 -0.91 -0.08 -15.16
N SER A 32 -1.15 0.92 -16.00
CA SER A 32 -1.78 2.16 -15.59
C SER A 32 -3.19 1.78 -15.13
N HIS A 33 -3.28 1.07 -14.01
CA HIS A 33 -4.33 1.32 -13.06
C HIS A 33 -4.14 2.79 -12.81
N GLU A 34 -5.02 3.59 -13.40
CA GLU A 34 -5.48 4.81 -12.77
C GLU A 34 -5.50 4.49 -11.27
N HIS A 35 -4.47 4.95 -10.56
CA HIS A 35 -4.32 4.74 -9.13
C HIS A 35 -5.43 5.60 -8.55
N TYR A 36 -6.64 5.08 -8.57
CA TYR A 36 -7.65 5.51 -7.66
C TYR A 36 -7.09 5.10 -6.31
N ASP A 37 -6.44 6.05 -5.65
CA ASP A 37 -5.99 5.91 -4.27
C ASP A 37 -7.25 5.90 -3.39
N ASP A 38 -8.05 4.84 -3.58
CA ASP A 38 -9.20 4.55 -2.74
C ASP A 38 -8.65 4.28 -1.35
N SER A 39 -9.19 5.01 -0.39
CA SER A 39 -8.79 4.95 1.00
C SER A 39 -8.88 3.51 1.53
N LEU A 40 -9.84 2.71 1.03
CA LEU A 40 -9.98 1.30 1.39
C LEU A 40 -8.83 0.45 0.85
N ILE A 41 -8.45 0.63 -0.42
CA ILE A 41 -7.40 -0.15 -1.07
C ILE A 41 -6.05 0.17 -0.44
N VAL A 42 -5.75 1.45 -0.25
CA VAL A 42 -4.50 1.90 0.37
C VAL A 42 -4.41 1.39 1.80
N MET A 43 -5.46 1.54 2.60
CA MET A 43 -5.50 1.00 3.97
C MET A 43 -5.29 -0.53 3.98
N GLY A 44 -5.95 -1.25 3.06
CA GLY A 44 -5.77 -2.70 2.93
C GLY A 44 -4.33 -3.12 2.58
N ARG A 45 -3.62 -2.33 1.78
CA ARG A 45 -2.18 -2.55 1.49
C ARG A 45 -1.33 -2.27 2.71
N LEU A 46 -1.56 -1.15 3.39
CA LEU A 46 -0.80 -0.73 4.58
C LEU A 46 -0.92 -1.75 5.73
N LEU A 47 -2.12 -2.29 5.95
CA LEU A 47 -2.36 -3.26 7.02
C LEU A 47 -1.74 -4.64 6.78
N ARG A 48 -1.32 -4.96 5.54
CA ARG A 48 -0.56 -6.18 5.26
C ARG A 48 0.84 -6.15 5.87
N HIS A 49 1.37 -4.96 6.15
CA HIS A 49 2.70 -4.77 6.71
C HIS A 49 2.61 -4.39 8.19
N TYR A 50 3.52 -4.92 9.00
CA TYR A 50 3.56 -4.65 10.44
C TYR A 50 4.10 -3.26 10.78
N ASP A 51 4.80 -2.60 9.86
CA ASP A 51 5.48 -1.33 10.10
C ASP A 51 4.52 -0.23 10.54
N LEU A 52 3.34 -0.14 9.90
CA LEU A 52 2.31 0.84 10.27
C LEU A 52 1.77 0.53 11.68
N GLN A 53 1.51 -0.73 11.99
CA GLN A 53 0.99 -1.14 13.30
C GLN A 53 2.00 -0.82 14.42
N ILE A 54 3.29 -1.08 14.18
CA ILE A 54 4.37 -0.74 15.09
C ILE A 54 4.44 0.78 15.31
N ALA A 55 4.39 1.57 14.24
CA ALA A 55 4.40 3.03 14.33
C ALA A 55 3.20 3.58 15.13
N ILE A 56 2.02 2.99 14.95
CA ILE A 56 0.81 3.33 15.72
C ILE A 56 0.97 3.01 17.20
N TYR A 57 1.43 1.80 17.54
CA TYR A 57 1.55 1.38 18.94
C TYR A 57 2.68 2.07 19.69
N THR A 58 3.70 2.55 18.97
CA THR A 58 4.81 3.35 19.52
C THR A 58 4.53 4.85 19.51
N ASN A 59 3.35 5.29 19.01
CA ASN A 59 3.00 6.70 18.81
C ASN A 59 4.05 7.48 18.01
N ASN A 60 4.69 6.84 17.04
CA ASN A 60 5.75 7.44 16.24
C ASN A 60 5.19 8.04 14.94
N SER A 61 4.64 9.25 15.03
CA SER A 61 4.08 9.97 13.87
C SER A 61 5.10 10.20 12.75
N ALA A 62 6.37 10.45 13.08
CA ALA A 62 7.42 10.67 12.10
C ALA A 62 7.70 9.44 11.21
N MET A 63 7.38 8.23 11.69
CA MET A 63 7.51 7.00 10.91
C MET A 63 6.28 6.74 10.02
N ILE A 64 5.12 7.29 10.37
CA ILE A 64 3.87 7.07 9.64
C ILE A 64 3.90 7.76 8.27
N ASP A 65 4.39 8.99 8.23
CA ASP A 65 4.47 9.78 6.99
C ASP A 65 5.23 9.04 5.87
N PRO A 66 6.47 8.58 6.05
CA PRO A 66 7.20 7.87 4.99
C PRO A 66 6.54 6.54 4.61
N ILE A 67 5.93 5.83 5.57
CA ILE A 67 5.19 4.59 5.28
C ILE A 67 4.01 4.88 4.34
N ILE A 68 3.20 5.90 4.64
CA ILE A 68 2.01 6.20 3.84
C ILE A 68 2.41 6.78 2.48
N TYR A 69 3.36 7.72 2.43
CA TYR A 69 3.84 8.28 1.16
C TYR A 69 4.52 7.24 0.25
N SER A 70 5.02 6.13 0.80
CA SER A 70 5.50 5.01 -0.02
C SER A 70 4.36 4.20 -0.68
N ALA A 71 3.14 4.32 -0.17
CA ALA A 71 1.98 3.53 -0.59
C ALA A 71 0.95 4.32 -1.42
N ILE A 72 1.05 5.66 -1.47
CA ILE A 72 0.16 6.55 -2.25
C ILE A 72 0.92 7.24 -3.38
N ASN A 73 0.20 7.78 -4.36
CA ASN A 73 0.83 8.55 -5.44
C ASN A 73 1.28 9.94 -4.93
N ALA A 74 2.40 10.45 -5.46
CA ALA A 74 3.01 11.73 -5.07
C ALA A 74 2.09 12.97 -5.20
N HIS A 75 1.02 12.87 -5.99
CA HIS A 75 0.01 13.92 -6.17
C HIS A 75 -1.13 13.85 -5.14
N HIS A 76 -1.15 12.83 -4.28
CA HIS A 76 -2.14 12.68 -3.24
C HIS A 76 -1.58 13.07 -1.87
N ASP A 77 -2.47 13.55 -1.03
CA ASP A 77 -2.29 13.70 0.40
C ASP A 77 -3.15 12.67 1.13
N TYR A 78 -2.81 12.42 2.39
CA TYR A 78 -3.60 11.57 3.25
C TYR A 78 -3.98 12.30 4.53
N TYR A 79 -4.94 11.72 5.22
CA TYR A 79 -5.29 12.02 6.59
C TYR A 79 -5.44 10.70 7.34
N LEU A 80 -4.77 10.60 8.49
CA LEU A 80 -4.88 9.45 9.39
C LEU A 80 -5.14 9.97 10.81
N ALA A 81 -6.22 9.49 11.42
CA ALA A 81 -6.46 9.65 12.84
C ALA A 81 -6.51 8.27 13.52
N VAL A 82 -5.81 8.12 14.63
CA VAL A 82 -5.84 6.94 15.48
C VAL A 82 -6.72 7.26 16.69
N VAL A 83 -7.80 6.51 16.83
CA VAL A 83 -8.81 6.70 17.87
C VAL A 83 -8.81 5.50 18.81
N ASP A 84 -8.92 5.78 20.11
CA ASP A 84 -9.17 4.74 21.10
C ASP A 84 -10.65 4.33 21.02
N PRO A 85 -10.98 3.06 20.70
CA PRO A 85 -12.37 2.65 20.54
C PRO A 85 -13.16 2.69 21.86
N GLU A 86 -12.51 2.60 23.02
CA GLU A 86 -13.19 2.60 24.31
C GLU A 86 -13.56 4.01 24.77
N SER A 87 -12.60 4.95 24.71
CA SER A 87 -12.80 6.34 25.15
C SER A 87 -13.25 7.28 24.03
N GLN A 88 -13.23 6.83 22.77
CA GLN A 88 -13.47 7.63 21.57
C GLN A 88 -12.54 8.87 21.45
N THR A 89 -11.39 8.83 22.12
CA THR A 89 -10.42 9.93 22.09
C THR A 89 -9.41 9.72 20.98
N THR A 90 -9.10 10.78 20.22
CA THR A 90 -7.99 10.78 19.26
C THR A 90 -6.66 10.72 20.00
N ILE A 91 -5.88 9.68 19.73
CA ILE A 91 -4.55 9.45 20.32
C ILE A 91 -3.48 10.15 19.49
N MET A 92 -3.66 10.12 18.17
CA MET A 92 -2.68 10.63 17.22
C MET A 92 -3.39 11.02 15.92
N GLU A 93 -2.90 12.07 15.29
CA GLU A 93 -3.39 12.58 14.02
C GLU A 93 -2.18 12.92 13.13
N CYS A 94 -2.22 12.51 11.87
CA CYS A 94 -1.12 12.69 10.92
C CYS A 94 -1.67 13.05 9.52
N GLY A 95 -0.84 13.74 8.74
CA GLY A 95 -1.17 14.15 7.37
C GLY A 95 -1.88 15.50 7.28
N THR A 96 -2.67 15.68 6.22
CA THR A 96 -3.25 16.97 5.83
C THR A 96 -4.66 17.15 6.44
N PRO A 97 -4.87 18.11 7.35
CA PRO A 97 -6.16 18.28 8.05
C PRO A 97 -7.31 18.74 7.14
N ARG A 98 -7.02 19.20 5.92
CA ARG A 98 -8.03 19.51 4.90
C ARG A 98 -8.84 18.28 4.47
N LEU A 99 -8.30 17.07 4.69
CA LEU A 99 -8.94 15.78 4.39
C LEU A 99 -9.60 15.13 5.62
N SER A 100 -9.84 15.89 6.70
CA SER A 100 -10.31 15.38 8.00
C SER A 100 -11.67 14.67 8.00
N ASN A 101 -12.51 14.87 6.97
CA ASN A 101 -13.69 14.03 6.74
C ASN A 101 -13.24 12.63 6.28
N TYR A 102 -12.96 11.74 7.22
CA TYR A 102 -12.48 10.37 6.96
C TYR A 102 -13.51 9.55 6.18
N LEU A 103 -13.03 8.72 5.25
CA LEU A 103 -13.88 7.90 4.38
C LEU A 103 -13.91 6.44 4.83
N VAL A 104 -12.87 5.99 5.55
CA VAL A 104 -12.68 4.59 5.93
C VAL A 104 -12.25 4.51 7.38
N SER A 105 -12.80 3.55 8.12
CA SER A 105 -12.34 3.19 9.45
C SER A 105 -12.04 1.69 9.54
N VAL A 106 -10.91 1.35 10.16
CA VAL A 106 -10.53 -0.04 10.44
C VAL A 106 -10.01 -0.15 11.86
N THR A 107 -10.52 -1.12 12.62
CA THR A 107 -10.03 -1.39 13.98
C THR A 107 -8.99 -2.50 13.96
N ILE A 108 -7.78 -2.18 14.41
CA ILE A 108 -6.74 -3.17 14.69
C ILE A 108 -7.09 -3.82 16.03
N PRO A 109 -7.26 -5.16 16.06
CA PRO A 109 -7.56 -5.86 17.30
C PRO A 109 -6.37 -5.75 18.26
N GLY A 110 -6.69 -5.64 19.55
CA GLY A 110 -5.69 -5.80 20.59
C GLY A 110 -5.17 -7.23 20.67
N TRP A 111 -4.03 -7.41 21.32
CA TRP A 111 -3.45 -8.72 21.57
C TRP A 111 -3.37 -8.98 23.07
N ASN A 112 -4.10 -9.99 23.56
CA ASN A 112 -4.00 -10.57 24.91
C ASN A 112 -3.79 -9.58 26.08
N GLY A 113 -4.39 -8.39 26.02
CA GLY A 113 -4.25 -7.35 27.04
C GLY A 113 -2.92 -6.57 27.04
N THR A 114 -1.93 -6.96 26.21
CA THR A 114 -0.67 -6.21 26.05
C THR A 114 -0.83 -5.04 25.08
N LEU A 115 -1.63 -5.21 24.03
CA LEU A 115 -1.96 -4.15 23.08
C LEU A 115 -3.44 -3.86 23.17
N LYS A 116 -3.79 -2.60 23.41
CA LYS A 116 -5.18 -2.15 23.34
C LYS A 116 -5.63 -2.07 21.87
N PRO A 117 -6.91 -2.35 21.57
CA PRO A 117 -7.43 -2.12 20.23
C PRO A 117 -7.29 -0.66 19.81
N ARG A 118 -7.06 -0.39 18.51
CA ARG A 118 -6.91 0.96 17.96
C ARG A 118 -7.73 1.08 16.68
N THR A 119 -8.55 2.12 16.55
CA THR A 119 -9.31 2.39 15.34
C THR A 119 -8.58 3.42 14.49
N LEU A 120 -8.28 3.06 13.24
CA LEU A 120 -7.67 3.93 12.25
C LEU A 120 -8.75 4.53 11.38
N CYS A 121 -8.89 5.85 11.40
CA CYS A 121 -9.72 6.62 10.50
C CYS A 121 -8.82 7.22 9.41
N PHE A 122 -9.08 6.87 8.16
CA PHE A 122 -8.16 7.16 7.06
C PHE A 122 -8.86 7.71 5.83
N ARG A 123 -8.13 8.58 5.14
CA ARG A 123 -8.51 9.12 3.84
C ARG A 123 -7.28 9.41 3.01
N VAL A 124 -7.38 9.15 1.72
CA VAL A 124 -6.47 9.66 0.70
C VAL A 124 -7.27 10.57 -0.23
N GLY A 125 -6.66 11.65 -0.70
CA GLY A 125 -7.29 12.61 -1.60
C GLY A 125 -6.25 13.35 -2.42
N VAL A 126 -6.67 13.87 -3.58
CA VAL A 126 -5.78 14.63 -4.47
C VAL A 126 -5.35 15.93 -3.77
N ARG A 127 -4.07 16.29 -3.87
CA ARG A 127 -3.54 17.59 -3.43
C ARG A 127 -4.23 18.70 -4.22
N GLY A 128 -5.08 19.47 -3.54
CA GLY A 128 -5.76 20.66 -4.06
C GLY A 128 -5.15 21.95 -3.54
#